data_AF-A0A2K9ESZ4-F1
#
_entry.id   AF-A0A2K9ESZ4-F1
#
_cell.length_a   1.000
_cell.length_b   1.000
_cell.length_c   1.000
_cell.angle_alpha   90.00
_cell.angle_beta   90.00
_cell.angle_gamma   90.00
#
_symmetry.space_group_name_H-M   'P 1'
#
loop_
_entity.id
_entity.type
_entity.pdbx_description
1 polymer ?
#
loop_
_entity_poly.entity_id
_entity_poly.type
_entity_poly.pdbx_seq_one_letter_code
_entity_poly.pdbx_strand_id
1 'polypeptide(L)'
;MHIGKYRIATGESQLPKSARMRISLKIAVVSMLALAAAGCENTTQTQQGDTARPPAAPQIEQPAVAAFASAPQVNMRWDANGGSDAWTQATLAALDRHGVQIMDRVPSDISAYCPGYAERGPSGRRAFWAGLLSALAKHESTYNPQAKGGGGKWLGLMQISPATWKGYGCSGGMLNGADNMACAVKIMSRQVSRDNAVARAGGNWRGVARDWAPMRSSAKRADIAAWTSQQSYCQSPA
;
A
#
# COMPACT_ATOMS: atom_id res chain seq x y z
N MET A 1 54.21 47.68 -2.33
CA MET A 1 54.20 47.97 -3.78
C MET A 1 53.52 46.79 -4.47
N HIS A 2 52.39 47.04 -5.15
CA HIS A 2 51.60 46.14 -6.05
C HIS A 2 50.92 44.90 -5.42
N ILE A 3 49.72 45.00 -4.82
CA ILE A 3 48.36 44.88 -5.39
C ILE A 3 48.21 44.00 -6.65
N GLY A 4 47.42 42.92 -6.52
CA GLY A 4 46.85 42.13 -7.62
C GLY A 4 45.54 41.46 -7.18
N LYS A 5 44.41 42.16 -7.39
CA LYS A 5 43.04 41.69 -7.18
C LYS A 5 42.59 40.85 -8.39
N TYR A 6 42.04 39.66 -8.19
CA TYR A 6 41.27 38.97 -9.22
C TYR A 6 39.77 39.06 -8.95
N ARG A 7 39.05 39.55 -9.96
CA ARG A 7 37.64 39.91 -9.97
C ARG A 7 36.77 38.73 -10.42
N ILE A 8 35.55 38.75 -9.90
CA ILE A 8 34.37 37.92 -10.14
C ILE A 8 34.00 37.81 -11.63
N ALA A 9 33.53 36.64 -12.07
CA ALA A 9 32.64 36.50 -13.23
C ALA A 9 31.44 35.60 -12.87
N THR A 10 30.31 36.24 -12.59
CA THR A 10 28.98 35.64 -12.48
C THR A 10 28.40 35.46 -13.89
N GLY A 11 28.22 34.22 -14.34
CA GLY A 11 27.51 33.90 -15.57
C GLY A 11 26.05 33.56 -15.29
N GLU A 12 25.16 34.56 -15.32
CA GLU A 12 23.72 34.34 -15.43
C GLU A 12 23.38 33.95 -16.87
N SER A 13 22.92 32.71 -17.05
CA SER A 13 22.38 32.23 -18.33
C SER A 13 20.87 32.52 -18.37
N GLN A 14 20.48 33.50 -19.19
CA GLN A 14 19.08 33.82 -19.44
C GLN A 14 18.46 32.80 -20.41
N LEU A 15 17.42 32.11 -19.93
CA LEU A 15 16.55 31.24 -20.74
C LEU A 15 15.45 32.08 -21.42
N PRO A 16 15.18 31.88 -22.72
CA PRO A 16 14.11 32.60 -23.41
C PRO A 16 12.72 32.10 -23.01
N LYS A 17 11.81 33.05 -22.76
CA LYS A 17 10.37 32.83 -22.55
C LYS A 17 9.70 32.53 -23.90
N SER A 18 9.38 31.28 -24.17
CA SER A 18 8.57 30.89 -25.34
C SER A 18 7.08 30.80 -25.00
N ALA A 19 6.29 31.18 -26.00
CA ALA A 19 4.91 31.63 -25.91
C ALA A 19 3.88 30.53 -25.61
N ARG A 20 2.80 30.93 -24.95
CA ARG A 20 1.60 30.13 -24.70
C ARG A 20 0.79 30.02 -25.99
N MET A 21 0.62 28.80 -26.52
CA MET A 21 -0.41 28.52 -27.53
C MET A 21 -1.53 27.73 -26.87
N ARG A 22 -2.67 28.39 -26.63
CA ARG A 22 -3.90 27.76 -26.13
C ARG A 22 -4.74 27.37 -27.35
N ILE A 23 -4.77 26.08 -27.65
CA ILE A 23 -5.68 25.52 -28.66
C ILE A 23 -7.01 25.27 -27.95
N SER A 24 -8.02 26.09 -28.26
CA SER A 24 -9.40 25.89 -27.83
C SER A 24 -10.12 25.04 -28.89
N LEU A 25 -10.27 23.74 -28.64
CA LEU A 25 -11.11 22.89 -29.47
C LEU A 25 -12.50 22.79 -28.83
N LYS A 26 -13.46 23.52 -29.41
CA LYS A 26 -14.89 23.42 -29.10
C LYS A 26 -15.45 22.20 -29.82
N ILE A 27 -15.81 21.15 -29.10
CA ILE A 27 -16.54 20.00 -29.66
C ILE A 27 -18.02 20.22 -29.36
N ALA A 28 -18.80 20.28 -30.45
CA ALA A 28 -20.23 20.48 -30.45
C ALA A 28 -20.98 19.25 -29.91
N VAL A 29 -21.99 19.51 -29.08
CA VAL A 29 -22.97 18.55 -28.59
C VAL A 29 -23.95 18.25 -29.73
N VAL A 30 -24.08 16.97 -30.10
CA VAL A 30 -25.14 16.49 -31.00
C VAL A 30 -26.17 15.78 -30.14
N SER A 31 -27.30 16.45 -29.92
CA SER A 31 -28.52 15.88 -29.37
C SER A 31 -29.26 15.13 -30.48
N MET A 32 -29.57 13.85 -30.27
CA MET A 32 -30.60 13.14 -31.03
C MET A 32 -31.76 12.78 -30.09
N LEU A 33 -32.88 13.48 -30.30
CA LEU A 33 -34.23 13.09 -29.89
C LEU A 33 -34.83 12.22 -30.99
N ALA A 34 -35.59 11.18 -30.60
CA ALA A 34 -36.75 10.55 -31.28
C ALA A 34 -36.80 9.07 -30.88
N LEU A 35 -37.94 8.40 -30.65
CA LEU A 35 -39.35 8.74 -30.57
C LEU A 35 -40.02 7.52 -29.90
N ALA A 36 -41.08 7.74 -29.11
CA ALA A 36 -41.88 6.67 -28.52
C ALA A 36 -42.71 5.93 -29.58
N ALA A 37 -42.93 4.63 -29.37
CA ALA A 37 -44.05 3.90 -29.95
C ALA A 37 -44.68 3.02 -28.86
N ALA A 38 -45.97 3.28 -28.62
CA ALA A 38 -46.86 2.52 -27.77
C ALA A 38 -47.54 1.40 -28.58
N GLY A 39 -47.95 0.35 -27.87
CA GLY A 39 -49.06 -0.53 -28.25
C GLY A 39 -48.68 -1.85 -28.93
N CYS A 40 -48.99 -2.97 -28.28
CA CYS A 40 -50.24 -3.71 -28.48
C CYS A 40 -50.27 -4.92 -27.54
N GLU A 41 -51.38 -5.07 -26.82
CA GLU A 41 -51.79 -6.29 -26.14
C GLU A 41 -51.98 -7.45 -27.12
N ASN A 42 -51.84 -8.68 -26.60
CA ASN A 42 -52.43 -9.95 -27.03
C ASN A 42 -51.52 -11.07 -26.47
N THR A 43 -51.97 -12.20 -25.93
CA THR A 43 -53.27 -12.86 -25.92
C THR A 43 -53.17 -13.92 -24.82
N THR A 44 -54.21 -14.03 -23.99
CA THR A 44 -54.44 -15.20 -23.14
C THR A 44 -54.78 -16.39 -24.04
N GLN A 45 -53.94 -17.41 -24.07
CA GLN A 45 -54.32 -18.74 -24.56
C GLN A 45 -54.17 -19.74 -23.41
N THR A 46 -55.32 -20.11 -22.88
CA THR A 46 -55.56 -21.40 -22.23
C THR A 46 -55.49 -22.49 -23.30
N GLN A 47 -54.59 -23.45 -23.13
CA GLN A 47 -54.77 -24.79 -23.70
C GLN A 47 -54.71 -25.81 -22.56
N GLN A 48 -55.85 -26.48 -22.40
CA GLN A 48 -56.05 -27.66 -21.57
C GLN A 48 -55.98 -28.86 -22.52
N GLY A 49 -55.06 -29.78 -22.23
CA GLY A 49 -54.88 -31.04 -22.95
C GLY A 49 -54.16 -32.02 -22.05
N ASP A 50 -54.89 -33.05 -21.62
CA ASP A 50 -54.42 -34.12 -20.77
C ASP A 50 -53.27 -34.90 -21.42
N THR A 51 -52.22 -35.20 -20.64
CA THR A 51 -51.56 -36.52 -20.46
C THR A 51 -50.09 -36.36 -20.06
N ALA A 52 -49.67 -37.24 -19.13
CA ALA A 52 -48.31 -37.50 -18.67
C ALA A 52 -47.62 -36.44 -17.78
N ARG A 53 -47.49 -36.79 -16.50
CA ARG A 53 -46.54 -36.19 -15.55
C ARG A 53 -45.13 -36.24 -16.16
N PRO A 54 -44.46 -35.11 -16.43
CA PRO A 54 -43.06 -35.14 -16.84
C PRO A 54 -42.23 -35.73 -15.70
N PRO A 55 -41.22 -36.58 -15.99
CA PRO A 55 -40.30 -37.05 -14.98
C PRO A 55 -39.64 -35.83 -14.34
N ALA A 56 -39.58 -35.82 -13.00
CA ALA A 56 -38.91 -34.78 -12.25
C ALA A 56 -37.51 -34.58 -12.84
N ALA A 57 -37.22 -33.35 -13.28
CA ALA A 57 -35.87 -32.98 -13.67
C ALA A 57 -34.92 -33.37 -12.54
N PRO A 58 -33.72 -33.91 -12.82
CA PRO A 58 -32.76 -34.19 -11.77
C PRO A 58 -32.47 -32.84 -11.09
N GLN A 59 -32.79 -32.76 -9.81
CA GLN A 59 -32.36 -31.62 -9.01
C GLN A 59 -30.84 -31.71 -9.01
N ILE A 60 -30.18 -30.84 -9.78
CA ILE A 60 -28.75 -30.61 -9.63
C ILE A 60 -28.62 -30.06 -8.21
N GLU A 61 -28.28 -30.95 -7.29
CA GLU A 61 -27.87 -30.62 -5.94
C GLU A 61 -26.71 -29.64 -6.11
N GLN A 62 -27.00 -28.35 -5.93
CA GLN A 62 -25.97 -27.33 -5.95
C GLN A 62 -24.93 -27.78 -4.93
N PRO A 63 -23.66 -28.00 -5.33
CA PRO A 63 -22.66 -28.40 -4.36
C PRO A 63 -22.66 -27.31 -3.30
N ALA A 64 -22.92 -27.71 -2.05
CA ALA A 64 -22.85 -26.81 -0.91
C ALA A 64 -21.56 -26.01 -1.06
N VAL A 65 -21.70 -24.68 -1.19
CA VAL A 65 -20.56 -23.77 -1.25
C VAL A 65 -19.69 -24.10 -0.06
N ALA A 66 -18.60 -24.84 -0.30
CA ALA A 66 -17.62 -25.14 0.73
C ALA A 66 -17.25 -23.78 1.30
N ALA A 67 -17.58 -23.57 2.58
CA ALA A 67 -17.23 -22.35 3.28
C ALA A 67 -15.75 -22.11 2.98
N PHE A 68 -15.45 -21.04 2.23
CA PHE A 68 -14.07 -20.65 1.99
C PHE A 68 -13.46 -20.52 3.37
N ALA A 69 -12.59 -21.47 3.73
CA ALA A 69 -11.90 -21.41 5.01
C ALA A 69 -11.24 -20.03 5.06
N SER A 70 -11.68 -19.19 5.99
CA SER A 70 -11.13 -17.86 6.18
C SER A 70 -9.61 -18.02 6.23
N ALA A 71 -8.90 -17.39 5.30
CA ALA A 71 -7.44 -17.43 5.32
C ALA A 71 -6.97 -17.05 6.73
N PRO A 72 -6.01 -17.76 7.31
CA PRO A 72 -5.58 -17.50 8.68
C PRO A 72 -5.24 -16.02 8.83
N GLN A 73 -5.86 -15.36 9.82
CA GLN A 73 -5.65 -13.94 10.06
C GLN A 73 -4.17 -13.71 10.36
N VAL A 74 -3.53 -12.84 9.59
CA VAL A 74 -2.14 -12.44 9.83
C VAL A 74 -2.15 -11.40 10.94
N ASN A 75 -1.57 -11.72 12.09
CA ASN A 75 -1.51 -10.82 13.24
C ASN A 75 -0.71 -9.56 12.92
N MET A 76 -1.31 -8.38 13.09
CA MET A 76 -0.62 -7.10 13.03
C MET A 76 -0.67 -6.41 14.39
N ARG A 77 0.35 -5.63 14.71
CA ARG A 77 0.46 -5.00 16.04
C ARG A 77 -0.68 -4.02 16.33
N TRP A 78 -1.29 -3.49 15.28
CA TRP A 78 -2.40 -2.55 15.39
C TRP A 78 -3.77 -3.21 15.48
N ASP A 79 -3.90 -4.55 15.47
CA ASP A 79 -5.19 -5.24 15.27
C ASP A 79 -6.27 -4.85 16.31
N ALA A 80 -5.86 -4.44 17.51
CA ALA A 80 -6.79 -3.94 18.53
C ALA A 80 -7.35 -2.53 18.24
N ASN A 81 -6.88 -1.84 17.20
CA ASN A 81 -7.32 -0.50 16.83
C ASN A 81 -8.48 -0.57 15.82
N GLY A 82 -9.50 0.26 16.02
CA GLY A 82 -10.63 0.36 15.10
C GLY A 82 -10.21 0.78 13.69
N GLY A 83 -10.74 0.09 12.69
CA GLY A 83 -10.43 0.35 11.27
C GLY A 83 -9.09 -0.23 10.78
N SER A 84 -8.36 -0.95 11.64
CA SER A 84 -7.06 -1.53 11.30
C SER A 84 -7.12 -2.60 10.21
N ASP A 85 -8.26 -3.28 10.02
CA ASP A 85 -8.48 -4.21 8.91
C ASP A 85 -8.20 -3.58 7.55
N ALA A 86 -8.67 -2.34 7.33
CA ALA A 86 -8.42 -1.61 6.09
C ALA A 86 -6.92 -1.28 5.92
N TRP A 87 -6.20 -1.03 7.02
CA TRP A 87 -4.76 -0.77 6.99
C TRP A 87 -4.01 -2.05 6.64
N THR A 88 -4.37 -3.17 7.26
CA THR A 88 -3.80 -4.50 6.97
C THR A 88 -4.03 -4.88 5.51
N GLN A 89 -5.28 -4.80 5.02
CA GLN A 89 -5.62 -5.14 3.63
C GLN A 89 -4.87 -4.26 2.63
N ALA A 90 -4.83 -2.94 2.84
CA ALA A 90 -4.12 -2.03 1.96
C ALA A 90 -2.59 -2.26 1.97
N THR A 91 -2.02 -2.56 3.15
CA THR A 91 -0.59 -2.87 3.29
C THR A 91 -0.23 -4.14 2.54
N LEU A 92 -0.98 -5.23 2.74
CA LEU A 92 -0.74 -6.51 2.07
C LEU A 92 -0.91 -6.39 0.55
N ALA A 93 -1.99 -5.73 0.10
CA ALA A 93 -2.23 -5.49 -1.32
C ALA A 93 -1.15 -4.60 -1.97
N ALA A 94 -0.63 -3.62 -1.24
CA ALA A 94 0.48 -2.81 -1.73
C ALA A 94 1.79 -3.61 -1.79
N LEU A 95 2.02 -4.55 -0.87
CA LEU A 95 3.19 -5.43 -0.88
C LEU A 95 3.16 -6.38 -2.08
N ASP A 96 1.99 -6.91 -2.45
CA ASP A 96 1.84 -7.72 -3.67
C ASP A 96 2.26 -6.94 -4.93
N ARG A 97 1.93 -5.64 -4.99
CA ARG A 97 2.22 -4.80 -6.15
C ARG A 97 3.62 -4.20 -6.18
N HIS A 98 4.17 -3.84 -5.02
CA HIS A 98 5.37 -3.01 -4.92
C HIS A 98 6.50 -3.66 -4.12
N GLY A 99 6.19 -4.70 -3.33
CA GLY A 99 7.12 -5.37 -2.42
C GLY A 99 7.78 -6.63 -2.99
N VAL A 100 7.53 -6.99 -4.25
CA VAL A 100 8.05 -8.25 -4.84
C VAL A 100 9.57 -8.39 -4.63
N GLN A 101 10.35 -7.34 -4.96
CA GLN A 101 11.81 -7.37 -4.80
C GLN A 101 12.29 -7.54 -3.36
N ILE A 102 11.58 -7.00 -2.37
CA ILE A 102 11.98 -7.13 -0.96
C ILE A 102 11.58 -8.49 -0.38
N MET A 103 10.53 -9.10 -0.93
CA MET A 103 10.09 -10.45 -0.56
C MET A 103 10.96 -11.53 -1.21
N ASP A 104 11.60 -11.25 -2.34
CA ASP A 104 12.51 -12.20 -3.01
C ASP A 104 13.94 -12.21 -2.45
N ARG A 105 14.25 -11.31 -1.53
CA ARG A 105 15.59 -11.17 -0.94
C ARG A 105 15.59 -11.42 0.56
N VAL A 106 16.76 -11.75 1.09
CA VAL A 106 17.03 -11.85 2.53
C VAL A 106 17.87 -10.65 2.93
N PRO A 107 17.29 -9.63 3.61
CA PRO A 107 18.05 -8.48 4.07
C PRO A 107 19.16 -8.87 5.06
N SER A 108 20.30 -8.15 5.04
CA SER A 108 21.49 -8.54 5.82
C SER A 108 21.30 -8.54 7.35
N ASP A 109 20.36 -7.74 7.85
CA ASP A 109 20.04 -7.58 9.27
C ASP A 109 18.67 -8.19 9.64
N ILE A 110 18.11 -9.04 8.77
CA ILE A 110 16.74 -9.57 8.93
C ILE A 110 16.57 -10.45 10.17
N SER A 111 17.59 -11.22 10.55
CA SER A 111 17.52 -12.16 11.68
C SER A 111 17.24 -11.46 13.02
N ALA A 112 17.60 -10.18 13.14
CA ALA A 112 17.28 -9.37 14.31
C ALA A 112 15.77 -9.06 14.44
N TYR A 113 15.02 -9.08 13.34
CA TYR A 113 13.58 -8.77 13.30
C TYR A 113 12.73 -10.02 13.08
N CYS A 114 13.25 -11.00 12.33
CA CYS A 114 12.51 -12.17 11.89
C CYS A 114 13.49 -13.34 11.69
N PRO A 115 13.78 -14.12 12.74
CA PRO A 115 14.77 -15.20 12.68
C PRO A 115 14.49 -16.24 11.58
N GLY A 116 13.22 -16.61 11.38
CA GLY A 116 12.79 -17.59 10.38
C GLY A 116 12.46 -17.00 9.00
N TYR A 117 12.88 -15.76 8.69
CA TYR A 117 12.48 -15.08 7.45
C TYR A 117 12.96 -15.80 6.18
N ALA A 118 14.18 -16.35 6.21
CA ALA A 118 14.79 -16.99 5.04
C ALA A 118 14.00 -18.23 4.60
N GLU A 119 13.44 -18.96 5.57
CA GLU A 119 12.64 -20.17 5.42
C GLU A 119 11.18 -19.88 5.04
N ARG A 120 10.73 -18.62 5.12
CA ARG A 120 9.36 -18.26 4.73
C ARG A 120 9.20 -18.18 3.22
N GLY A 121 8.11 -18.77 2.74
CA GLY A 121 7.59 -18.50 1.40
C GLY A 121 6.99 -17.09 1.27
N PRO A 122 6.52 -16.71 0.06
CA PRO A 122 6.07 -15.35 -0.24
C PRO A 122 5.06 -14.80 0.76
N SER A 123 4.06 -15.60 1.17
CA SER A 123 3.02 -15.15 2.11
C SER A 123 3.58 -14.82 3.50
N GLY A 124 4.56 -15.58 4.00
CA GLY A 124 5.19 -15.32 5.30
C GLY A 124 6.10 -14.09 5.26
N ARG A 125 6.85 -13.90 4.17
CA ARG A 125 7.68 -12.70 3.97
C ARG A 125 6.81 -11.44 3.82
N ARG A 126 5.68 -11.56 3.11
CA ARG A 126 4.66 -10.50 3.01
C ARG A 126 4.09 -10.12 4.37
N ALA A 127 3.71 -11.13 5.15
CA ALA A 127 3.22 -10.95 6.51
C ALA A 127 4.25 -10.23 7.41
N PHE A 128 5.53 -10.61 7.32
CA PHE A 128 6.60 -9.92 8.03
C PHE A 128 6.66 -8.42 7.72
N TRP A 129 6.69 -8.04 6.44
CA TRP A 129 6.83 -6.63 6.08
C TRP A 129 5.61 -5.80 6.51
N ALA A 130 4.41 -6.36 6.42
CA ALA A 130 3.22 -5.72 6.97
C ALA A 130 3.29 -5.60 8.50
N GLY A 131 3.71 -6.67 9.18
CA GLY A 131 3.90 -6.69 10.62
C GLY A 131 4.93 -5.66 11.10
N LEU A 132 6.07 -5.54 10.41
CA LEU A 132 7.10 -4.56 10.68
C LEU A 132 6.55 -3.12 10.59
N LEU A 133 5.82 -2.80 9.52
CA LEU A 133 5.18 -1.50 9.34
C LEU A 133 4.13 -1.24 10.43
N SER A 134 3.36 -2.26 10.84
CA SER A 134 2.42 -2.13 11.95
C SER A 134 3.12 -1.84 13.28
N ALA A 135 4.26 -2.48 13.54
CA ALA A 135 5.05 -2.21 14.74
C ALA A 135 5.67 -0.81 14.72
N LEU A 136 6.08 -0.34 13.55
CA LEU A 136 6.63 1.00 13.34
C LEU A 136 5.57 2.10 13.48
N ALA A 137 4.34 1.90 12.98
CA ALA A 137 3.24 2.86 13.09
C ALA A 137 2.93 3.26 14.54
N LYS A 138 3.14 2.35 15.51
CA LYS A 138 3.06 2.66 16.95
C LYS A 138 3.96 3.83 17.33
N HIS A 139 5.18 3.82 16.82
CA HIS A 139 6.25 4.76 17.18
C HIS A 139 6.22 6.05 16.37
N GLU A 140 5.50 6.05 15.26
CA GLU A 140 5.28 7.22 14.40
C GLU A 140 4.05 8.02 14.81
N SER A 141 2.92 7.36 15.02
CA SER A 141 1.62 8.03 15.24
C SER A 141 0.82 7.47 16.41
N THR A 142 1.29 6.41 17.07
CA THR A 142 0.49 5.66 18.05
C THR A 142 -0.84 5.21 17.45
N TYR A 143 -0.77 4.71 16.20
CA TYR A 143 -1.93 4.22 15.44
C TYR A 143 -3.00 5.27 15.12
N ASN A 144 -2.65 6.55 15.14
CA ASN A 144 -3.59 7.62 14.81
C ASN A 144 -3.49 8.02 13.32
N PRO A 145 -4.47 7.67 12.46
CA PRO A 145 -4.45 8.06 11.05
C PRO A 145 -4.67 9.56 10.82
N GLN A 146 -5.16 10.30 11.81
CA GLN A 146 -5.32 11.76 11.75
C GLN A 146 -4.10 12.52 12.30
N ALA A 147 -3.02 11.83 12.69
CA ALA A 147 -1.85 12.45 13.28
C ALA A 147 -1.19 13.48 12.34
N LYS A 148 -0.81 14.62 12.91
CA LYS A 148 -0.10 15.72 12.24
C LYS A 148 1.15 16.10 13.04
N GLY A 149 2.28 15.46 12.73
CA GLY A 149 3.55 15.72 13.42
C GLY A 149 4.22 17.00 12.94
N GLY A 150 5.03 17.59 13.81
CA GLY A 150 5.88 18.75 13.49
C GLY A 150 5.13 19.98 12.99
N GLY A 151 3.90 20.19 13.48
CA GLY A 151 3.02 21.27 13.00
C GLY A 151 2.38 20.98 11.63
N GLY A 152 2.16 19.71 11.28
CA GLY A 152 1.56 19.31 10.01
C GLY A 152 2.54 19.03 8.87
N LYS A 153 3.84 18.95 9.17
CA LYS A 153 4.89 18.59 8.19
C LYS A 153 4.86 17.11 7.82
N TRP A 154 4.32 16.27 8.70
CA TRP A 154 4.20 14.82 8.53
C TRP A 154 2.79 14.36 8.92
N LEU A 155 2.21 13.48 8.10
CA LEU A 155 0.78 13.16 8.16
C LEU A 155 0.53 11.65 8.23
N GLY A 156 -0.50 11.29 8.99
CA GLY A 156 -1.07 9.96 9.05
C GLY A 156 -0.26 8.94 9.84
N LEU A 157 -0.61 7.66 9.66
CA LEU A 157 -0.07 6.54 10.45
C LEU A 157 1.45 6.47 10.43
N MET A 158 2.04 6.73 9.27
CA MET A 158 3.48 6.59 9.02
C MET A 158 4.20 7.94 8.90
N GLN A 159 3.54 9.03 9.31
CA GLN A 159 4.12 10.37 9.36
C GLN A 159 4.88 10.74 8.08
N ILE A 160 4.18 10.61 6.94
CA ILE A 160 4.76 10.87 5.62
C ILE A 160 4.62 12.36 5.29
N SER A 161 5.67 12.99 4.75
CA SER A 161 5.60 14.39 4.32
C SER A 161 4.87 14.53 2.97
N PRO A 162 4.18 15.66 2.69
CA PRO A 162 3.55 15.88 1.40
C PRO A 162 4.52 15.83 0.21
N ALA A 163 5.75 16.29 0.41
CA ALA A 163 6.78 16.23 -0.62
C ALA A 163 7.19 14.79 -0.93
N THR A 164 7.39 13.96 0.11
CA THR A 164 7.67 12.52 -0.04
C THR A 164 6.50 11.82 -0.73
N TRP A 165 5.27 12.07 -0.28
CA TRP A 165 4.05 11.51 -0.87
C TRP A 165 3.99 11.74 -2.38
N LYS A 166 4.18 12.99 -2.80
CA LYS A 166 4.23 13.36 -4.22
C LYS A 166 5.41 12.71 -4.94
N GLY A 167 6.61 12.73 -4.33
CA GLY A 167 7.83 12.17 -4.92
C GLY A 167 7.74 10.67 -5.20
N TYR A 168 6.99 9.93 -4.37
CA TYR A 168 6.71 8.51 -4.59
C TYR A 168 5.45 8.25 -5.42
N GLY A 169 4.82 9.30 -5.97
CA GLY A 169 3.60 9.19 -6.77
C GLY A 169 2.47 8.50 -6.02
N CYS A 170 2.30 8.80 -4.73
CA CYS A 170 1.20 8.27 -3.94
C CYS A 170 -0.09 9.03 -4.26
N SER A 171 -1.21 8.32 -4.21
CA SER A 171 -2.56 8.83 -4.52
C SER A 171 -3.51 8.56 -3.36
N GLY A 172 -4.66 9.24 -3.35
CA GLY A 172 -5.64 9.15 -2.26
C GLY A 172 -5.39 10.18 -1.16
N GLY A 173 -5.91 9.92 0.04
CA GLY A 173 -5.86 10.83 1.18
C GLY A 173 -4.72 10.50 2.15
N MET A 174 -3.81 11.44 2.43
CA MET A 174 -2.70 11.21 3.38
C MET A 174 -3.14 10.87 4.81
N LEU A 175 -4.33 11.33 5.22
CA LEU A 175 -4.94 11.02 6.52
C LEU A 175 -5.92 9.83 6.45
N ASN A 176 -6.11 9.24 5.27
CA ASN A 176 -6.74 7.94 5.15
C ASN A 176 -5.68 6.88 5.50
N GLY A 177 -5.94 6.06 6.51
CA GLY A 177 -4.96 5.08 7.00
C GLY A 177 -4.55 4.06 5.94
N ALA A 178 -5.49 3.58 5.11
CA ALA A 178 -5.21 2.61 4.05
C ALA A 178 -4.30 3.22 2.97
N ASP A 179 -4.62 4.42 2.48
CA ASP A 179 -3.79 5.12 1.49
C ASP A 179 -2.40 5.46 2.06
N ASN A 180 -2.35 5.87 3.35
CA ASN A 180 -1.10 6.15 4.05
C ASN A 180 -0.19 4.93 4.12
N MET A 181 -0.74 3.77 4.50
CA MET A 181 0.01 2.53 4.55
C MET A 181 0.42 2.03 3.17
N ALA A 182 -0.42 2.16 2.15
CA ALA A 182 -0.05 1.81 0.78
C ALA A 182 1.15 2.65 0.29
N CYS A 183 1.18 3.95 0.61
CA CYS A 183 2.33 4.80 0.31
C CYS A 183 3.58 4.40 1.12
N ALA A 184 3.42 4.06 2.40
CA ALA A 184 4.52 3.58 3.24
C ALA A 184 5.18 2.32 2.66
N VAL A 185 4.40 1.39 2.11
CA VAL A 185 4.93 0.22 1.42
C VAL A 185 5.76 0.61 0.20
N LYS A 186 5.34 1.58 -0.61
CA LYS A 186 6.13 2.06 -1.77
C LYS A 186 7.48 2.62 -1.34
N ILE A 187 7.49 3.45 -0.29
CA ILE A 187 8.70 4.05 0.27
C ILE A 187 9.64 2.95 0.79
N MET A 188 9.13 2.07 1.66
CA MET A 188 9.89 0.96 2.23
C MET A 188 10.47 0.07 1.13
N SER A 189 9.65 -0.35 0.17
CA SER A 189 10.05 -1.28 -0.87
C SER A 189 11.19 -0.72 -1.71
N ARG A 190 11.15 0.58 -2.05
CA ARG A 190 12.25 1.25 -2.76
C ARG A 190 13.54 1.24 -1.96
N GLN A 191 13.47 1.57 -0.67
CA GLN A 191 14.65 1.78 0.16
C GLN A 191 15.31 0.45 0.55
N VAL A 192 14.51 -0.54 0.95
CA VAL A 192 14.99 -1.89 1.27
C VAL A 192 15.52 -2.58 0.02
N SER A 193 14.85 -2.45 -1.14
CA SER A 193 15.39 -3.03 -2.39
C SER A 193 16.72 -2.40 -2.80
N ARG A 194 16.93 -1.10 -2.52
CA ARG A 194 18.22 -0.45 -2.80
C ARG A 194 19.31 -0.95 -1.86
N ASP A 195 19.02 -1.05 -0.56
CA ASP A 195 20.06 -1.22 0.46
C ASP A 195 20.22 -2.67 0.97
N ASN A 196 19.29 -3.56 0.63
CA ASN A 196 19.20 -4.94 1.13
C ASN A 196 19.32 -5.05 2.67
N ALA A 197 18.67 -4.14 3.39
CA ALA A 197 18.66 -4.10 4.85
C ALA A 197 17.30 -3.57 5.35
N VAL A 198 16.91 -3.97 6.55
CA VAL A 198 15.78 -3.41 7.30
C VAL A 198 16.17 -2.04 7.86
N ALA A 199 17.30 -1.94 8.57
CA ALA A 199 17.71 -0.70 9.22
C ALA A 199 19.20 -0.36 9.08
N ARG A 200 20.11 -1.35 9.02
CA ARG A 200 21.55 -1.10 8.99
C ARG A 200 22.28 -1.98 7.97
N ALA A 201 23.22 -1.38 7.25
CA ALA A 201 24.20 -2.09 6.44
C ALA A 201 25.50 -1.27 6.39
N GLY A 202 26.65 -1.94 6.54
CA GLY A 202 27.97 -1.28 6.53
C GLY A 202 28.09 -0.13 7.54
N GLY A 203 27.59 -0.32 8.77
CA GLY A 203 27.61 0.67 9.85
C GLY A 203 26.60 1.82 9.76
N ASN A 204 25.98 2.03 8.59
CA ASN A 204 25.12 3.18 8.30
C ASN A 204 23.62 2.86 8.40
N TRP A 205 22.77 3.90 8.51
CA TRP A 205 21.32 3.77 8.38
C TRP A 205 20.91 3.48 6.93
N ARG A 206 20.15 2.41 6.74
CA ARG A 206 19.76 1.82 5.46
C ARG A 206 18.33 1.29 5.52
N GLY A 207 17.75 0.97 4.37
CA GLY A 207 16.40 0.41 4.31
C GLY A 207 15.36 1.35 4.89
N VAL A 208 14.50 0.80 5.75
CA VAL A 208 13.44 1.51 6.47
C VAL A 208 14.01 2.68 7.28
N ALA A 209 15.21 2.54 7.86
CA ALA A 209 15.80 3.59 8.70
C ALA A 209 16.21 4.87 7.94
N ARG A 210 16.11 4.90 6.61
CA ARG A 210 16.37 6.13 5.86
C ARG A 210 15.25 7.14 5.92
N ASP A 211 14.01 6.68 6.06
CA ASP A 211 12.83 7.54 6.03
C ASP A 211 12.19 7.66 7.41
N TRP A 212 12.29 6.61 8.24
CA TRP A 212 11.64 6.58 9.55
C TRP A 212 12.64 6.68 10.71
N ALA A 213 12.58 7.79 11.44
CA ALA A 213 13.47 8.08 12.56
C ALA A 213 13.37 7.11 13.76
N PRO A 214 12.21 6.51 14.11
CA PRO A 214 12.13 5.44 15.10
C PRO A 214 13.09 4.28 14.85
N MET A 215 13.33 3.93 13.58
CA MET A 215 14.29 2.90 13.21
C MET A 215 15.75 3.32 13.46
N ARG A 216 16.03 4.57 13.84
CA ARG A 216 17.36 5.04 14.29
C ARG A 216 17.50 5.05 15.81
N SER A 217 16.41 4.98 16.57
CA SER A 217 16.44 4.77 18.03
C SER A 217 16.67 3.30 18.37
N SER A 218 17.66 3.01 19.23
CA SER A 218 17.94 1.65 19.70
C SER A 218 16.74 1.04 20.45
N ALA A 219 16.15 1.79 21.36
CA ALA A 219 15.00 1.35 22.15
C ALA A 219 13.79 1.02 21.26
N LYS A 220 13.45 1.91 20.32
CA LYS A 220 12.29 1.70 19.43
C LYS A 220 12.54 0.55 18.46
N ARG A 221 13.74 0.41 17.90
CA ARG A 221 14.10 -0.77 17.09
C ARG A 221 14.00 -2.06 17.88
N ALA A 222 14.48 -2.08 19.13
CA ALA A 222 14.41 -3.27 19.98
C ALA A 222 12.95 -3.67 20.25
N ASP A 223 12.07 -2.70 20.52
CA ASP A 223 10.64 -2.98 20.69
C ASP A 223 9.96 -3.50 19.41
N ILE A 224 10.32 -2.95 18.24
CA ILE A 224 9.83 -3.42 16.94
C ILE A 224 10.32 -4.85 16.66
N ALA A 225 11.61 -5.10 16.86
CA ALA A 225 12.25 -6.40 16.68
C ALA A 225 11.66 -7.45 17.63
N ALA A 226 11.52 -7.12 18.90
CA ALA A 226 10.94 -8.01 19.91
C ALA A 226 9.51 -8.40 19.58
N TRP A 227 8.70 -7.47 19.06
CA TRP A 227 7.34 -7.81 18.64
C TRP A 227 7.32 -8.67 17.36
N THR A 228 8.09 -8.29 16.35
CA THR A 228 8.10 -8.98 15.05
C THR A 228 8.66 -10.40 15.14
N SER A 229 9.70 -10.64 15.95
CA SER A 229 10.35 -11.95 16.06
C SER A 229 9.47 -13.02 16.73
N GLN A 230 8.47 -12.60 17.51
CA GLN A 230 7.53 -13.50 18.19
C GLN A 230 6.38 -13.97 17.29
N GLN A 231 6.23 -13.41 16.09
CA GLN A 231 5.09 -13.71 15.24
C GLN A 231 5.24 -15.07 14.56
N SER A 232 4.12 -15.75 14.31
CA SER A 232 4.10 -17.09 13.70
C SER A 232 4.75 -17.13 12.31
N TYR A 233 4.79 -15.99 11.61
CA TYR A 233 5.49 -15.83 10.33
C TYR A 233 6.99 -15.49 10.47
N CYS A 234 7.53 -15.41 11.69
CA CYS A 234 8.94 -15.10 11.99
C CYS A 234 9.66 -16.08 12.90
N GLN A 235 8.92 -16.92 13.62
CA GLN A 235 9.50 -18.08 14.30
C GLN A 235 10.13 -19.02 13.25
N SER A 236 11.19 -19.74 13.56
CA SER A 236 11.64 -20.82 12.67
C SER A 236 10.60 -21.95 12.71
N PRO A 237 10.34 -22.66 11.60
CA PRO A 237 9.59 -23.92 11.67
C PRO A 237 10.26 -24.84 12.70
N ALA A 238 9.45 -25.45 13.57
CA ALA A 238 9.92 -26.45 14.53
C ALA A 238 10.40 -27.72 13.83
#